data_AF-A0A2D7JDQ9-F1
#
_entry.id   AF-A0A2D7JDQ9-F1
#
_cell.length_a   1.000
_cell.length_b   1.000
_cell.length_c   1.000
_cell.angle_alpha   90.00
_cell.angle_beta   90.00
_cell.angle_gamma   90.00
#
_symmetry.space_group_name_H-M   'P 1'
#
loop_
_entity.id
_entity.type
_entity.pdbx_description
1 polymer ?
#
loop_
_entity_poly.entity_id
_entity_poly.type
_entity_poly.pdbx_seq_one_letter_code
_entity_poly.pdbx_strand_id
1 'polypeptide(L)' 'MPEDQPQTIHQIVRSDGKEDGLTRLSFDSYDRAYDELERYYGDLCCSDDDRVDYTIVTKAEKILRNTIDTKHPTAE' A
#
# COMPACT_ATOMS: atom_id res chain seq x y z
N MET A 1 -17.61 17.07 -2.44
CA MET A 1 -17.76 16.07 -1.37
C MET A 1 -16.38 15.48 -1.16
N PRO A 2 -15.66 15.73 -0.05
CA PRO A 2 -14.38 15.07 0.17
C PRO A 2 -14.67 13.72 0.83
N GLU A 3 -14.44 12.65 0.09
CA GLU A 3 -14.52 11.30 0.62
C GLU A 3 -13.42 11.14 1.67
N ASP A 4 -13.83 10.86 2.91
CA ASP A 4 -13.01 10.33 3.99
C ASP A 4 -12.58 8.91 3.58
N GLN A 5 -11.76 8.80 2.53
CA GLN A 5 -11.28 7.51 2.08
C GLN A 5 -10.35 7.00 3.18
N PRO A 6 -10.62 5.83 3.78
CA PRO A 6 -9.68 5.21 4.68
C PRO A 6 -8.37 5.06 3.90
N GLN A 7 -7.25 5.43 4.51
CA GLN A 7 -5.98 5.38 3.80
C GLN A 7 -5.58 3.91 3.73
N THR A 8 -5.96 3.32 2.60
CA THR A 8 -5.69 1.94 2.27
C THR A 8 -4.28 1.87 1.73
N ILE A 9 -3.39 1.32 2.54
CA ILE A 9 -2.03 1.05 2.13
C ILE A 9 -2.00 -0.31 1.46
N HIS A 10 -1.52 -0.34 0.23
CA HIS A 10 -1.24 -1.55 -0.50
C HIS A 10 0.23 -1.94 -0.30
N GLN A 11 0.48 -3.22 -0.04
CA GLN A 11 1.84 -3.73 0.15
C GLN A 11 1.97 -5.04 -0.62
N ILE A 12 3.12 -5.24 -1.27
CA ILE A 12 3.44 -6.47 -1.96
C ILE A 12 4.01 -7.45 -0.93
N VAL A 13 3.53 -8.69 -0.91
CA VAL A 13 4.02 -9.75 -0.01
C VAL A 13 4.42 -10.98 -0.81
N ARG A 14 5.52 -11.62 -0.38
CA ARG A 14 5.95 -12.92 -0.93
C ARG A 14 5.20 -14.05 -0.25
N SER A 15 4.83 -15.06 -1.03
CA SER A 15 4.22 -16.29 -0.53
C SER A 15 5.12 -17.09 0.43
N ASP A 16 6.44 -16.96 0.25
CA ASP A 16 7.46 -17.59 1.11
C ASP A 16 7.61 -16.87 2.47
N GLY A 17 6.96 -15.72 2.67
CA GLY A 17 7.04 -14.94 3.92
C GLY A 17 8.35 -14.19 4.13
N LYS A 18 9.27 -14.21 3.15
CA LYS A 18 10.50 -13.40 3.16
C LYS A 18 10.22 -11.94 2.81
N GLU A 19 11.08 -11.07 3.33
CA GLU A 19 11.05 -9.64 3.07
C GLU A 19 12.24 -9.18 2.23
N ASP A 20 11.97 -8.45 1.15
CA ASP A 20 12.95 -7.95 0.20
C ASP A 20 12.70 -6.47 -0.12
N GLY A 21 13.49 -5.90 -1.02
CA GLY A 21 13.33 -4.52 -1.47
C GLY A 21 11.91 -4.20 -1.92
N LEU A 22 11.24 -5.14 -2.61
CA LEU A 22 9.87 -4.98 -3.12
C LEU A 22 8.81 -5.05 -2.00
N THR A 23 8.94 -6.00 -1.06
CA THR A 23 7.92 -6.19 -0.02
C THR A 23 7.97 -5.14 1.08
N ARG A 24 9.06 -4.39 1.17
CA ARG A 24 9.22 -3.26 2.11
C ARG A 24 8.55 -1.98 1.63
N LEU A 25 8.04 -1.96 0.40
CA LEU A 25 7.37 -0.81 -0.18
C LEU A 25 5.89 -0.77 0.21
N SER A 26 5.42 0.44 0.53
CA SER A 26 4.04 0.75 0.83
C SER A 26 3.51 1.69 -0.24
N PHE A 27 2.35 1.36 -0.80
CA PHE A 27 1.73 2.10 -1.88
C PHE A 27 0.38 2.65 -1.42
N ASP A 28 0.06 3.86 -1.83
CA ASP A 28 -1.23 4.50 -1.55
C ASP A 28 -2.35 4.02 -2.51
N SER A 29 -1.99 3.27 -3.56
CA SER A 29 -2.93 2.77 -4.56
C SER A 29 -2.52 1.41 -5.10
N TYR A 30 -3.52 0.57 -5.38
CA TYR A 30 -3.32 -0.75 -5.97
C TYR A 30 -2.59 -0.68 -7.31
N ASP A 31 -2.94 0.30 -8.14
CA ASP A 31 -2.35 0.50 -9.48
C ASP A 31 -0.83 0.69 -9.41
N ARG A 32 -0.34 1.52 -8.47
CA ARG A 32 1.10 1.70 -8.22
C ARG A 32 1.77 0.43 -7.72
N ALA A 33 1.11 -0.32 -6.84
CA ALA A 33 1.66 -1.59 -6.38
C ALA A 33 1.75 -2.61 -7.52
N TYR A 34 0.80 -2.59 -8.44
CA TYR A 34 0.77 -3.47 -9.61
C TYR A 34 1.84 -3.09 -10.64
N ASP A 35 2.01 -1.80 -10.95
CA ASP A 35 3.05 -1.30 -11.86
C ASP A 35 4.46 -1.71 -11.40
N GLU A 36 4.75 -1.53 -10.09
CA GLU A 36 6.06 -1.90 -9.54
C GLU A 36 6.26 -3.44 -9.53
N LEU A 37 5.19 -4.20 -9.27
CA LEU A 37 5.23 -5.66 -9.32
C LEU A 37 5.47 -6.17 -10.75
N GLU A 38 4.77 -5.62 -11.73
CA GLU A 38 4.93 -5.96 -13.15
C GLU A 38 6.36 -5.64 -13.61
N ARG A 39 6.88 -4.48 -13.23
CA ARG A 39 8.27 -4.08 -13.51
C ARG A 39 9.27 -5.08 -12.92
N TYR A 40 9.08 -5.48 -11.67
CA TYR A 40 9.94 -6.46 -11.00
C TYR A 40 9.92 -7.83 -11.72
N TYR A 41 8.74 -8.29 -12.12
CA TYR A 41 8.61 -9.52 -12.92
C TYR A 41 9.24 -9.39 -14.32
N GLY A 42 9.20 -8.22 -14.93
CA GLY A 42 9.89 -7.95 -16.20
C GLY A 42 11.42 -8.01 -16.08
N ASP A 43 11.97 -7.55 -14.94
CA ASP A 43 13.41 -7.54 -14.67
C ASP A 43 13.97 -8.93 -14.30
N LEU A 44 13.16 -9.79 -13.67
CA LEU A 44 13.51 -11.17 -13.30
C LEU A 44 13.69 -12.15 -14.48
N CYS A 45 13.58 -11.67 -15.72
CA CYS A 45 13.68 -12.50 -16.90
C CYS A 45 15.13 -12.90 -17.18
N CYS A 46 15.59 -14.06 -16.68
CA CYS A 46 16.63 -14.83 -17.38
C CYS A 46 16.82 -16.32 -16.99
N SER A 47 16.36 -16.88 -15.85
CA SER A 47 16.61 -18.33 -15.62
C SER A 47 15.85 -19.08 -14.50
N ASP A 48 14.88 -18.49 -13.80
CA ASP A 48 14.48 -19.00 -12.49
C ASP A 48 13.20 -19.87 -12.51
N ASP A 49 13.36 -21.18 -12.28
CA ASP A 49 12.30 -22.16 -11.97
C ASP A 49 11.73 -21.94 -10.54
N ASP A 50 12.41 -21.13 -9.72
CA ASP A 50 12.04 -20.71 -8.36
C ASP A 50 11.16 -19.45 -8.35
N ARG A 51 10.16 -19.39 -9.24
CA ARG A 51 9.22 -18.26 -9.28
C ARG A 51 8.46 -18.16 -7.96
N VAL A 52 8.88 -17.22 -7.11
CA VAL A 52 8.14 -16.86 -5.92
C VAL A 52 6.89 -16.09 -6.34
N ASP A 53 5.74 -16.52 -5.82
CA ASP A 53 4.48 -15.81 -6.00
C ASP A 53 4.41 -14.59 -5.06
N TYR A 54 4.06 -13.44 -5.64
CA TYR A 54 3.88 -12.19 -4.92
C TYR A 54 2.41 -11.77 -5.00
N THR A 55 1.83 -11.41 -3.86
CA THR A 55 0.43 -10.95 -3.78
C THR A 55 0.38 -9.52 -3.25
N ILE A 56 -0.56 -8.70 -3.75
CA ILE A 56 -0.80 -7.35 -3.22
C ILE A 56 -1.87 -7.43 -2.13
N VAL A 57 -1.50 -7.08 -0.90
CA VAL A 57 -2.43 -7.00 0.24
C VAL A 57 -2.82 -5.57 0.52
N THR A 58 -4.12 -5.36 0.80
CA THR A 58 -4.64 -4.04 1.19
C THR A 58 -4.76 -3.99 2.71
N LYS A 59 -4.02 -3.08 3.33
CA LYS A 59 -4.07 -2.76 4.75
C LYS A 59 -4.84 -1.46 4.93
N ALA A 60 -6.01 -1.53 5.54
CA ALA A 60 -6.70 -0.33 5.97
C ALA A 60 -5.97 0.22 7.20
N GLU A 61 -5.21 1.31 7.05
CA GLU A 61 -4.78 2.04 8.23
C GLU A 61 -6.01 2.72 8.82
N LYS A 62 -6.38 2.33 10.04
CA LYS A 62 -7.28 3.13 10.86
C LYS A 62 -6.55 4.43 11.17
N ILE A 63 -6.66 5.40 10.28
CA ILE A 63 -6.39 6.78 10.66
C ILE A 63 -7.46 7.11 11.71
N LEU A 64 -7.06 7.05 12.99
CA LEU A 64 -7.81 7.66 14.09
C LEU A 64 -7.76 9.16 13.82
N ARG A 65 -8.67 9.66 12.97
CA ARG A 65 -8.86 11.09 12.76
C ARG A 65 -9.40 11.64 14.07
N ASN A 66 -8.52 12.13 14.93
CA ASN A 66 -8.92 12.90 16.09
C ASN A 66 -9.52 14.21 15.54
N THR A 67 -10.84 14.22 15.35
CA THR A 67 -11.64 15.38 14.97
C THR A 67 -11.47 16.45 16.04
N ILE A 68 -10.56 17.40 15.80
CA ILE A 68 -10.58 18.69 16.49
C ILE A 68 -11.67 19.51 15.78
N ASP A 69 -12.93 19.22 16.10
CA ASP A 69 -13.98 20.22 15.99
C ASP A 69 -13.68 21.26 17.06
N THR A 70 -12.97 22.30 16.69
CA THR A 70 -12.94 23.53 17.49
C THR A 70 -13.61 24.61 16.67
N LYS A 71 -14.91 24.44 16.45
CA LYS A 71 -15.79 25.60 16.30
C LYS A 71 -15.98 26.20 17.68
N HIS A 72 -15.36 27.35 17.93
CA HIS A 72 -15.89 28.30 18.90
C HIS A 72 -16.02 29.65 18.19
N PRO A 73 -17.21 30.02 17.70
CA PRO A 73 -17.58 31.40 17.50
C PRO A 73 -18.17 31.93 18.81
N THR A 74 -17.45 32.80 19.50
CA THR A 74 -18.08 33.66 20.50
C THR A 74 -17.57 35.08 20.36
N ALA A 75 -18.55 35.98 20.26
CA ALA A 75 -18.44 37.41 20.11
C ALA A 75 -17.67 38.09 21.24
N GLU A 76 -17.04 39.22 20.93
CA GLU A 76 -17.20 40.47 21.68
C GLU A 76 -16.89 41.69 20.79
#